data_AF-A0AAE3P021-F1
#
_entry.id   AF-A0AAE3P021-F1
#
_cell.length_a   1.000
_cell.length_b   1.000
_cell.length_c   1.000
_cell.angle_alpha   90.00
_cell.angle_beta   90.00
_cell.angle_gamma   90.00
#
_symmetry.space_group_name_H-M   'P 1'
#
loop_
_entity.id
_entity.type
_entity.pdbx_description
1 polymer ?
#
loop_
_entity_poly.entity_id
_entity_poly.type
_entity_poly.pdbx_seq_one_letter_code
_entity_poly.pdbx_strand_id
1 'polypeptide(L)' 'MNKIILNFGLLVFFFSIIFFTQKGLPIEKVLLNSFAIFILLTTMLSLIVIGLIKAINKNSLDRLESMTEQTVGNKKHE' A
#
# COMPACT_ATOMS: atom_id res chain seq x y z
N MET A 1 4.87 -4.32 7.43
CA MET A 1 4.37 -3.41 6.38
C MET A 1 3.16 -2.57 6.78
N ASN A 2 2.14 -3.13 7.45
CA ASN A 2 0.96 -2.36 7.85
C ASN A 2 1.27 -1.16 8.79
N LYS A 3 2.32 -1.25 9.63
CA LYS A 3 2.72 -0.15 10.53
C LYS A 3 3.12 1.14 9.80
N ILE A 4 3.82 1.05 8.67
CA ILE A 4 4.21 2.24 7.88
C ILE A 4 2.98 2.90 7.25
N ILE A 5 2.09 2.08 6.67
CA ILE A 5 0.84 2.54 6.06
C ILE A 5 -0.05 3.21 7.10
N LEU A 6 -0.16 2.60 8.29
CA LEU A 6 -0.92 3.15 9.41
C LEU A 6 -0.31 4.47 9.93
N ASN A 7 1.01 4.53 10.12
CA ASN A 7 1.69 5.75 10.57
C ASN A 7 1.56 6.89 9.53
N PHE A 8 1.66 6.57 8.24
CA PHE A 8 1.44 7.53 7.16
C PHE A 8 -0.02 8.01 7.13
N GLY A 9 -0.98 7.09 7.26
CA GLY A 9 -2.39 7.44 7.39
C GLY A 9 -2.64 8.36 8.58
N LEU A 10 -2.08 8.04 9.75
CA LEU A 10 -2.20 8.86 10.96
C LEU A 10 -1.59 10.26 10.77
N LEU A 11 -0.48 10.38 10.06
CA LEU A 11 0.10 11.67 9.70
C LEU A 11 -0.88 12.52 8.88
N VAL A 12 -1.46 11.94 7.83
CA VAL A 12 -2.46 12.61 6.98
C VAL A 12 -3.74 12.93 7.77
N PHE A 13 -4.13 12.07 8.70
CA PHE A 13 -5.26 12.30 9.60
C PHE A 13 -5.05 13.56 10.45
N PHE A 14 -3.88 13.69 11.11
CA PHE A 14 -3.58 14.88 11.90
C PHE A 14 -3.48 16.15 11.05
N PHE A 15 -2.90 16.07 9.85
CA PHE A 15 -2.93 17.20 8.92
C PHE A 15 -4.34 17.58 8.49
N SER A 16 -5.23 16.60 8.28
CA SER A 16 -6.63 16.85 7.94
C SER A 16 -7.37 17.54 9.09
N ILE A 17 -7.11 17.15 10.33
CA ILE A 17 -7.66 17.83 11.52
C ILE A 17 -7.23 19.29 11.54
N ILE A 18 -5.93 19.55 11.38
CA ILE A 18 -5.38 20.91 11.37
C ILE A 18 -6.03 21.74 10.26
N PHE A 19 -6.15 21.18 9.05
CA PHE A 19 -6.76 21.85 7.90
C PHE A 19 -8.24 22.19 8.11
N PHE A 20 -9.05 21.25 8.59
CA PHE A 20 -10.47 21.49 8.79
C PHE A 20 -10.76 22.37 10.01
N THR A 21 -9.90 22.32 11.04
CA THR A 21 -9.96 23.23 12.18
C THR A 21 -9.72 24.67 11.74
N GLN A 22 -8.74 24.92 10.87
CA GLN A 22 -8.48 26.25 10.30
C GLN A 22 -9.64 26.80 9.45
N LYS A 23 -10.51 25.92 8.93
CA LYS A 23 -11.72 26.31 8.19
C LYS A 23 -12.89 26.74 9.08
N GLY A 24 -12.73 26.71 10.41
CA GLY A 24 -13.80 27.08 11.35
C GLY A 24 -14.99 26.12 11.35
N LEU A 25 -14.78 24.87 10.92
CA LEU A 25 -15.82 23.85 10.97
C LEU A 25 -16.07 23.42 12.42
N PRO A 26 -17.30 23.00 12.78
CA PRO A 26 -17.57 22.43 14.09
C PRO A 26 -16.75 21.15 14.30
N ILE A 27 -16.32 20.91 15.54
CA ILE A 27 -15.36 19.84 15.90
C ILE A 27 -15.82 18.44 15.45
N GLU A 28 -17.12 18.18 15.53
CA GLU A 28 -17.74 16.93 15.07
C GLU A 28 -17.50 16.70 13.57
N LYS A 29 -17.66 17.77 12.77
CA LYS A 29 -17.48 17.73 11.32
C LYS A 29 -16.01 17.67 10.92
N VAL A 30 -15.13 18.31 11.71
CA VAL A 30 -13.67 18.19 11.57
C VAL A 30 -13.24 16.73 11.75
N LEU A 31 -13.68 16.10 12.84
CA LEU A 31 -13.36 14.70 13.15
C LEU A 31 -13.91 13.75 12.08
N LEU A 32 -15.19 13.90 11.71
CA LEU A 32 -15.83 13.03 10.72
C LEU A 32 -15.13 13.12 9.35
N ASN A 33 -14.85 14.33 8.86
CA ASN A 33 -14.19 14.52 7.57
C ASN A 33 -12.74 14.01 7.60
N SER A 34 -12.00 14.29 8.67
CA SER A 34 -10.61 13.82 8.81
C SER A 34 -10.56 12.30 8.88
N PHE A 35 -11.49 11.68 9.61
CA PHE A 35 -11.60 10.24 9.72
C PHE A 35 -11.97 9.58 8.39
N ALA A 36 -12.89 10.18 7.63
CA ALA A 36 -13.23 9.71 6.29
C ALA A 36 -12.02 9.73 5.34
N ILE A 37 -11.24 10.82 5.34
CA ILE A 37 -9.99 10.92 4.56
C ILE A 37 -8.99 9.85 5.00
N PHE A 38 -8.82 9.67 6.31
CA PHE A 38 -7.91 8.66 6.87
C PHE A 38 -8.25 7.26 6.38
N ILE A 39 -9.52 6.84 6.49
CA ILE A 39 -9.95 5.50 6.07
C ILE A 39 -9.76 5.33 4.56
N LEU A 40 -10.19 6.31 3.76
CA LEU A 40 -10.12 6.21 2.30
C LEU A 40 -8.67 6.14 1.82
N LEU A 41 -7.82 7.05 2.30
CA LEU A 41 -6.40 7.10 1.95
C LEU A 41 -5.64 5.85 2.40
N THR A 42 -5.85 5.41 3.65
CA THR A 42 -5.16 4.24 4.20
C THR A 42 -5.57 2.96 3.46
N THR A 43 -6.86 2.82 3.11
CA THR A 43 -7.36 1.67 2.37
C THR A 43 -6.80 1.64 0.94
N MET A 44 -6.82 2.78 0.23
CA MET A 44 -6.26 2.88 -1.12
C MET A 44 -4.77 2.58 -1.14
N LEU A 45 -4.01 3.15 -0.20
CA LEU A 45 -2.58 2.89 -0.10
C LEU A 45 -2.29 1.42 0.21
N SER A 46 -3.09 0.80 1.08
CA SER A 46 -2.98 -0.63 1.39
C SER A 46 -3.17 -1.51 0.15
N LEU A 47 -4.20 -1.23 -0.67
CA LEU A 47 -4.45 -1.97 -1.91
C LEU A 47 -3.29 -1.81 -2.91
N ILE A 48 -2.78 -0.59 -3.08
CA ILE A 48 -1.64 -0.34 -3.97
C ILE A 48 -0.42 -1.14 -3.51
N VAL A 49 -0.11 -1.09 -2.21
CA VAL A 49 1.05 -1.78 -1.65
C VAL A 49 0.91 -3.30 -1.80
N ILE A 50 -0.27 -3.88 -1.54
CA ILE A 50 -0.53 -5.30 -1.78
C ILE A 50 -0.36 -5.64 -3.27
N GLY A 51 -0.86 -4.79 -4.17
CA GLY A 51 -0.70 -4.93 -5.61
C GLY A 51 0.77 -4.94 -6.02
N LEU A 52 1.58 -4.02 -5.49
CA LEU A 52 3.02 -3.93 -5.76
C LEU A 52 3.77 -5.18 -5.26
N ILE A 53 3.51 -5.64 -4.03
CA ILE A 53 4.10 -6.88 -3.51
C ILE A 53 3.77 -8.05 -4.44
N LYS A 54 2.50 -8.18 -4.84
CA LYS A 54 2.05 -9.28 -5.69
C LYS A 54 2.71 -9.23 -7.07
N ALA A 55 2.88 -8.04 -7.65
CA ALA A 55 3.57 -7.86 -8.91
C ALA A 55 5.07 -8.22 -8.83
N ILE A 56 5.75 -7.80 -7.76
CA ILE A 56 7.15 -8.15 -7.51
C ILE A 56 7.30 -9.67 -7.32
N ASN A 57 6.46 -10.28 -6.48
CA ASN A 57 6.53 -11.71 -6.19
C ASN A 57 6.23 -12.57 -7.42
N LYS A 58 5.27 -12.15 -8.26
CA LYS A 58 4.99 -12.83 -9.54
C LYS A 58 6.20 -12.78 -10.47
N ASN A 59 6.79 -11.59 -10.66
CA ASN A 59 7.97 -11.42 -11.51
C ASN A 59 9.18 -12.24 -11.00
N SER A 60 9.35 -12.35 -9.67
CA SER A 60 10.41 -13.20 -9.11
C SER A 60 10.16 -14.70 -9.31
N LEU A 61 8.90 -15.16 -9.24
CA LEU A 61 8.55 -16.56 -9.48
C LEU A 61 8.72 -16.94 -10.94
N ASP A 62 8.24 -16.10 -11.87
CA ASP A 62 8.37 -16.31 -13.32
C ASP A 62 9.87 -16.38 -13.75
N ARG A 63 10.74 -15.59 -13.08
CA ARG A 63 12.19 -15.64 -13.28
C ARG A 63 12.84 -16.93 -12.74
N LEU A 64 12.33 -17.48 -11.64
CA LEU A 64 12.87 -18.70 -11.05
C LEU A 64 12.50 -19.93 -11.88
N GLU A 65 11.29 -19.97 -12.41
CA GLU A 65 10.79 -21.04 -13.28
C GLU A 65 11.59 -21.13 -14.57
N SER A 66 11.82 -20.00 -15.24
CA SER A 66 12.64 -19.94 -16.47
C SER A 66 14.11 -20.34 -16.26
N MET A 67 14.72 -20.04 -15.10
CA MET A 67 16.07 -20.52 -14.77
C MET A 67 16.11 -22.03 -14.49
N THR A 68 15.04 -22.57 -13.90
CA THR A 68 14.93 -24.01 -13.63
C THR A 68 14.75 -24.80 -14.92
N GLU A 69 13.91 -24.32 -15.84
CA GLU A 69 13.75 -24.93 -17.17
C GLU A 69 15.06 -24.93 -17.97
N GLN A 70 15.84 -23.85 -17.96
CA GLN A 70 17.14 -23.81 -18.64
C GLN A 70 18.13 -24.81 -18.05
N THR A 71 18.10 -25.03 -16.73
CA THR A 71 18.99 -25.97 -16.05
C THR A 71 18.58 -27.43 -16.30
N VAL A 72 17.27 -27.72 -16.38
CA VAL A 72 16.75 -29.07 -16.65
C VAL A 72 16.84 -29.41 -18.15
N GLY A 73 16.62 -28.45 -19.04
CA GLY A 73 16.79 -28.62 -20.48
C GLY A 73 18.24 -28.89 -20.89
N ASN A 74 19.21 -28.27 -20.22
CA ASN A 74 20.63 -28.51 -20.49
C ASN A 74 21.11 -29.92 -20.09
N LYS A 75 20.46 -30.59 -19.12
CA LYS A 75 20.78 -31.97 -18.71
C LYS A 75 20.23 -33.06 -19.64
N LYS A 76 19.35 -32.72 -20.59
CA LYS A 76 18.76 -33.68 -21.53
C LYS A 76 19.55 -33.83 -22.83
N HIS A 77 20.61 -33.05 -23.01
CA HIS A 77 21.41 -32.98 -24.24
C HIS A 77 22.88 -33.42 -24.07
N GLU A 78 23.27 -33.92 -22.89
CA GLU A 78 24.51 -34.70 -22.67
C GLU A 78 24.19 -36.18 -22.55
#